data_AF-A0AAI8GU53-F1
#
_entry.id   AF-A0AAI8GU53-F1
#
_cell.length_a   1.000
_cell.length_b   1.000
_cell.length_c   1.000
_cell.angle_alpha   90.00
_cell.angle_beta   90.00
_cell.angle_gamma   90.00
#
_symmetry.space_group_name_H-M   'P 1'
#
loop_
_entity.id
_entity.type
_entity.pdbx_description
1 polymer ?
#
loop_
_entity_poly.entity_id
_entity_poly.type
_entity_poly.pdbx_seq_one_letter_code
_entity_poly.pdbx_strand_id
1 'polypeptide(L)'
;MSKASIVIYGADVVCASCVNAPSSKDTFEWLQAILGRKYPELNLEYTYIDIMKQTENLTDHDQQFIERINEDELFYPLVTINDEYVADGYVQLKPVTKFIDEHVAVEQ
;
A
#
# COMPACT_ATOMS: atom_id res chain seq x y z
N MET A 1 -21.04 -0.53 6.65
CA MET A 1 -20.01 -0.34 5.61
C MET A 1 -18.71 -0.83 6.19
N SER A 2 -18.13 -1.86 5.59
CA SER A 2 -16.82 -2.37 6.00
C SER A 2 -15.75 -1.34 5.64
N LYS A 3 -14.75 -1.17 6.51
CA LYS A 3 -13.69 -0.17 6.38
C LYS A 3 -12.38 -0.88 6.02
N ALA A 4 -11.62 -0.30 5.09
CA ALA A 4 -10.27 -0.75 4.79
C ALA A 4 -9.29 0.43 4.85
N SER A 5 -8.22 0.27 5.63
CA SER A 5 -7.07 1.16 5.64
C SER A 5 -6.07 0.67 4.61
N ILE A 6 -5.76 1.47 3.59
CA ILE A 6 -4.82 1.13 2.51
C ILE A 6 -3.62 2.06 2.65
N VAL A 7 -2.46 1.48 2.98
CA VAL A 7 -1.23 2.26 3.17
C VAL A 7 -0.25 1.94 2.05
N ILE A 8 0.31 2.99 1.43
CA ILE A 8 1.39 2.88 0.45
C ILE A 8 2.64 3.46 1.09
N TYR A 9 3.63 2.61 1.33
CA TYR A 9 4.96 3.02 1.76
C TYR A 9 5.82 3.23 0.52
N GLY A 10 6.46 4.39 0.43
CA GLY A 10 7.22 4.76 -0.76
C GLY A 10 8.20 5.88 -0.52
N ALA A 11 8.83 6.34 -1.59
CA ALA A 11 9.71 7.49 -1.57
C ALA A 11 9.58 8.29 -2.87
N ASP A 12 10.05 9.55 -2.84
CA ASP A 12 10.15 10.39 -4.04
C ASP A 12 11.17 9.84 -5.07
N VAL A 13 12.11 9.02 -4.62
CA VAL A 13 13.13 8.39 -5.46
C VAL A 13 12.71 6.98 -5.85
N VAL A 14 13.02 6.58 -7.08
CA VAL A 14 12.68 5.23 -7.60
C VAL A 14 13.41 4.16 -6.80
N CYS A 15 12.72 3.06 -6.49
CA CYS A 15 13.33 1.89 -5.87
C CYS A 15 14.40 1.29 -6.79
N ALA A 16 15.63 1.17 -6.28
CA ALA A 16 16.78 0.68 -7.04
C ALA A 16 16.57 -0.76 -7.59
N SER A 17 15.78 -1.57 -6.89
CA SER A 17 15.45 -2.95 -7.28
C SER A 17 14.26 -3.04 -8.25
N CYS A 18 13.53 -1.94 -8.46
CA CYS A 18 12.27 -1.93 -9.22
C CYS A 18 12.24 -0.85 -10.32
N VAL A 19 13.37 -0.60 -10.99
CA VAL A 19 13.57 0.54 -11.93
C VAL A 19 12.55 0.65 -13.08
N ASN A 20 11.84 -0.43 -13.42
CA ASN A 20 10.82 -0.45 -14.48
C ASN A 20 9.37 -0.44 -13.94
N ALA A 21 9.20 -0.45 -12.61
CA ALA A 21 7.89 -0.37 -11.97
C ALA A 21 7.42 1.10 -11.89
N PRO A 22 6.10 1.34 -11.79
CA PRO A 22 5.56 2.67 -11.49
C PRO A 22 6.15 3.26 -10.20
N SER A 23 6.21 4.59 -10.11
CA SER A 23 6.65 5.24 -8.87
C SER A 23 5.67 5.00 -7.72
N SER A 24 6.11 5.26 -6.49
CA SER A 24 5.22 5.11 -5.33
C SER A 24 4.04 6.06 -5.35
N LYS A 25 4.24 7.29 -5.84
CA LYS A 25 3.16 8.27 -6.02
C LYS A 25 2.19 7.84 -7.11
N ASP A 26 2.69 7.39 -8.26
CA ASP A 26 1.82 6.89 -9.34
C ASP A 26 0.99 5.69 -8.86
N THR A 27 1.60 4.80 -8.09
CA THR A 27 0.92 3.62 -7.52
C THR A 27 -0.18 4.03 -6.54
N PHE A 28 0.10 5.00 -5.66
CA PHE A 28 -0.89 5.55 -4.73
C PHE A 28 -2.10 6.17 -5.47
N GLU A 29 -1.85 7.07 -6.42
CA GLU A 29 -2.90 7.75 -7.18
C GLU A 29 -3.73 6.76 -8.01
N TRP A 30 -3.06 5.81 -8.64
CA TRP A 30 -3.71 4.77 -9.43
C TRP A 30 -4.61 3.87 -8.59
N LEU A 31 -4.13 3.36 -7.45
CA LEU A 31 -4.91 2.53 -6.54
C LEU A 31 -6.12 3.29 -5.99
N GLN A 32 -5.92 4.52 -5.53
CA GLN A 32 -7.00 5.37 -5.03
C GLN A 32 -8.10 5.56 -6.10
N ALA A 33 -7.71 5.81 -7.35
CA ALA A 33 -8.67 6.03 -8.43
C ALA A 33 -9.41 4.76 -8.86
N ILE A 34 -8.75 3.60 -8.89
CA ILE A 34 -9.37 2.37 -9.41
C ILE A 34 -10.17 1.62 -8.35
N LEU A 35 -9.68 1.57 -7.10
CA LEU A 35 -10.35 0.85 -6.02
C LEU A 35 -11.61 1.58 -5.56
N GLY A 36 -11.58 2.92 -5.47
CA GLY A 36 -12.78 3.71 -5.15
C GLY A 36 -13.91 3.54 -6.17
N ARG A 37 -13.59 3.24 -7.44
CA ARG A 37 -14.60 2.90 -8.47
C ARG A 37 -15.07 1.45 -8.38
N LYS A 38 -14.19 0.53 -8.00
CA LYS A 38 -14.49 -0.91 -7.94
C LYS A 38 -15.28 -1.30 -6.69
N TYR A 39 -15.08 -0.59 -5.58
CA TYR A 39 -15.70 -0.88 -4.27
C TYR A 39 -16.41 0.35 -3.68
N PRO A 40 -17.43 0.89 -4.38
CA PRO A 40 -18.13 2.12 -3.95
C PRO A 40 -18.87 1.98 -2.60
N GLU A 41 -19.15 0.75 -2.15
CA GLU A 41 -19.80 0.43 -0.89
C GLU A 41 -18.84 0.31 0.32
N LEU A 42 -17.53 0.25 0.07
CA LEU A 42 -16.51 0.17 1.12
C LEU A 42 -16.03 1.57 1.52
N ASN A 43 -15.78 1.75 2.81
CA ASN A 43 -15.07 2.96 3.27
C ASN A 43 -13.56 2.73 3.15
N LEU A 44 -12.98 3.15 2.03
CA LEU A 44 -11.55 3.03 1.75
C LEU A 44 -10.81 4.30 2.22
N GLU A 45 -9.90 4.14 3.17
CA GLU A 45 -9.01 5.20 3.65
C GLU A 45 -7.61 4.97 3.10
N TYR A 46 -6.98 6.02 2.56
CA TYR A 46 -5.67 5.93 1.93
C TYR A 46 -4.64 6.76 2.68
N THR A 47 -3.49 6.16 2.96
CA THR A 47 -2.35 6.84 3.56
C THR A 47 -1.11 6.61 2.70
N TYR A 48 -0.37 7.68 2.42
CA TYR A 48 0.94 7.60 1.80
C TYR A 48 2.00 7.89 2.86
N ILE A 49 2.96 6.98 3.04
CA ILE A 49 4.08 7.14 3.97
C ILE A 49 5.36 7.27 3.16
N ASP A 50 6.03 8.41 3.29
CA ASP A 50 7.34 8.64 2.72
C ASP A 50 8.41 8.08 3.67
N ILE A 51 8.98 6.92 3.31
CA ILE A 51 9.93 6.18 4.15
C ILE A 51 11.27 6.90 4.31
N MET A 52 11.53 7.93 3.51
CA MET A 52 12.77 8.72 3.59
C MET A 52 12.60 10.03 4.37
N LYS A 53 11.38 10.37 4.78
CA LYS A 53 11.08 11.58 5.57
C LYS A 53 10.70 11.19 6.99
N GLN A 54 10.94 12.11 7.93
CA GLN A 54 10.36 12.00 9.26
C GLN A 54 8.84 12.16 9.13
N THR A 55 8.14 11.04 9.18
CA THR A 55 6.69 11.00 9.23
C THR A 55 6.27 10.92 10.69
N GLU A 56 5.43 11.85 11.13
CA GLU A 56 4.86 11.83 12.48
C GLU A 56 3.73 10.79 12.57
N ASN A 57 3.51 10.21 13.76
CA ASN A 57 2.42 9.27 14.04
C ASN A 57 2.49 7.91 13.31
N LEU A 58 3.70 7.43 13.00
CA LEU A 58 3.88 6.06 12.53
C LEU A 58 3.45 5.06 13.61
N THR A 59 2.63 4.09 13.22
CA THR A 59 2.25 2.96 14.06
C THR A 59 3.38 1.94 14.18
N ASP A 60 3.24 0.97 15.08
CA ASP A 60 4.20 -0.14 15.21
C ASP A 60 4.30 -0.97 13.91
N HIS A 61 3.18 -1.14 13.20
CA HIS A 61 3.14 -1.82 11.89
C HIS A 61 3.89 -1.02 10.83
N ASP A 62 3.71 0.30 10.79
CA ASP A 62 4.42 1.15 9.84
C ASP A 62 5.93 1.06 10.04
N GLN A 63 6.39 1.12 11.29
CA GLN A 63 7.81 1.01 11.63
C GLN A 63 8.38 -0.34 11.20
N GLN A 64 7.65 -1.44 11.45
CA GLN A 64 8.06 -2.78 11.04
C GLN A 64 8.23 -2.90 9.52
N PHE A 65 7.29 -2.37 8.74
CA PHE A 65 7.39 -2.42 7.29
C PHE A 65 8.51 -1.52 6.75
N ILE A 66 8.71 -0.34 7.33
CA ILE A 66 9.81 0.56 6.97
C ILE A 66 11.17 -0.08 7.27
N GLU A 67 11.32 -0.73 8.43
CA GLU A 67 12.55 -1.45 8.81
C GLU A 67 12.87 -2.54 7.77
N ARG A 68 11.89 -3.38 7.43
CA ARG A 68 12.07 -4.45 6.42
C ARG A 68 12.38 -3.93 5.03
N ILE A 69 11.89 -2.73 4.66
CA ILE A 69 12.30 -2.07 3.41
C ILE A 69 13.76 -1.61 3.50
N ASN A 70 14.17 -1.02 4.61
CA ASN A 70 15.55 -0.55 4.82
C ASN A 70 16.56 -1.71 4.91
N GLU A 71 16.13 -2.89 5.33
CA GLU A 71 16.92 -4.12 5.36
C GLU A 71 16.93 -4.89 4.01
N ASP A 72 16.37 -4.29 2.95
CA ASP A 72 16.24 -4.90 1.62
C ASP A 72 15.43 -6.22 1.60
N GLU A 73 14.63 -6.50 2.63
CA GLU A 73 13.73 -7.67 2.67
C GLU A 73 12.47 -7.45 1.81
N LEU A 74 11.99 -6.20 1.78
CA LEU A 74 10.84 -5.76 1.01
C LEU A 74 11.23 -4.57 0.11
N PHE A 75 10.51 -4.41 -0.98
CA PHE A 75 10.69 -3.29 -1.90
C PHE A 75 9.62 -2.22 -1.71
N TYR A 76 9.78 -1.09 -2.39
CA TYR A 76 8.76 -0.06 -2.43
C TYR A 76 8.45 0.34 -3.89
N PRO A 77 7.22 0.74 -4.24
CA PRO A 77 6.07 0.92 -3.35
C PRO A 77 5.58 -0.38 -2.70
N LEU A 78 5.39 -0.35 -1.39
CA LEU A 78 4.77 -1.42 -0.62
C LEU A 78 3.33 -1.02 -0.33
N VAL A 79 2.40 -1.96 -0.53
CA VAL A 79 0.98 -1.81 -0.25
C VAL A 79 0.60 -2.72 0.90
N THR A 80 -0.02 -2.15 1.93
CA THR A 80 -0.71 -2.89 2.98
C THR A 80 -2.19 -2.55 2.98
N ILE A 81 -3.00 -3.50 3.45
CA ILE A 81 -4.43 -3.31 3.69
C ILE A 81 -4.73 -3.83 5.09
N ASN A 82 -5.29 -2.98 5.96
CA ASN A 82 -5.55 -3.29 7.36
C ASN A 82 -4.30 -3.85 8.07
N ASP A 83 -3.16 -3.18 7.87
CA ASP A 83 -1.85 -3.54 8.42
C ASP A 83 -1.26 -4.89 7.92
N GLU A 84 -1.92 -5.55 6.96
CA GLU A 84 -1.43 -6.77 6.33
C GLU A 84 -0.71 -6.49 5.01
N TYR A 85 0.39 -7.19 4.78
CA TYR A 85 1.15 -7.13 3.53
C TYR A 85 0.31 -7.62 2.35
N VAL A 86 0.30 -6.87 1.25
CA VAL A 86 -0.42 -7.25 0.02
C VAL A 86 0.52 -7.41 -1.18
N ALA A 87 1.36 -6.41 -1.45
CA ALA A 87 2.28 -6.42 -2.58
C ALA A 87 3.36 -5.35 -2.42
N ASP A 88 4.54 -5.58 -2.99
CA ASP A 88 5.63 -4.61 -3.02
C ASP A 88 6.37 -4.55 -4.35
N GLY A 89 7.05 -3.42 -4.61
CA GLY A 89 7.81 -3.17 -5.83
C GLY A 89 6.92 -3.11 -7.07
N TYR A 90 6.72 -4.25 -7.73
CA TYR A 90 5.83 -4.34 -8.89
C TYR A 90 4.39 -4.66 -8.48
N VAL A 91 3.66 -3.61 -8.11
CA VAL A 91 2.26 -3.72 -7.64
C VAL A 91 1.32 -3.96 -8.81
N GLN A 92 0.51 -5.03 -8.69
CA GLN A 92 -0.52 -5.38 -9.66
C GLN A 92 -1.91 -5.28 -9.04
N LEU A 93 -2.92 -4.97 -9.84
CA LEU A 93 -4.30 -4.81 -9.36
C LEU A 93 -4.87 -6.12 -8.81
N LYS A 94 -4.55 -7.24 -9.46
CA LYS A 94 -5.18 -8.53 -9.16
C LYS A 94 -4.92 -9.01 -7.72
N PRO A 95 -3.67 -9.02 -7.18
CA PRO A 95 -3.42 -9.31 -5.77
C PRO A 95 -4.18 -8.38 -4.82
N VAL A 96 -4.17 -7.07 -5.10
CA VAL A 96 -4.83 -6.06 -4.26
C VAL A 96 -6.33 -6.30 -4.19
N THR A 97 -6.98 -6.48 -5.34
CA THR A 97 -8.41 -6.74 -5.37
C THR A 97 -8.77 -8.08 -4.76
N LYS A 98 -7.94 -9.11 -4.97
CA LYS A 98 -8.16 -10.43 -4.36
C LYS A 98 -8.12 -10.33 -2.84
N PHE A 99 -7.15 -9.60 -2.28
CA PHE A 99 -7.06 -9.38 -0.85
C PHE A 99 -8.33 -8.73 -0.30
N ILE A 100 -8.79 -7.63 -0.91
CA ILE A 100 -10.04 -6.94 -0.53
C ILE A 100 -11.24 -7.89 -0.63
N ASP A 101 -11.36 -8.61 -1.74
CA ASP A 101 -12.47 -9.52 -2.00
C ASP A 101 -12.54 -10.67 -0.99
N GLU A 102 -11.40 -11.12 -0.43
CA GLU A 102 -11.31 -12.25 0.50
C GLU A 102 -11.33 -11.84 1.98
N HIS A 103 -10.84 -10.65 2.33
CA HIS A 103 -10.60 -10.27 3.74
C HIS A 103 -11.42 -9.06 4.20
N VAL A 104 -11.88 -8.21 3.28
CA VAL A 104 -12.65 -6.99 3.62
C VAL A 104 -14.11 -7.12 3.21
N ALA A 105 -14.35 -7.56 1.98
CA ALA A 105 -15.71 -7.70 1.45
C ALA A 105 -16.48 -8.90 2.02
N VAL A 106 -15.79 -9.85 2.66
CA VAL A 106 -16.36 -11.07 3.26
C VAL A 106 -16.85 -10.85 4.69
N GLU A 107 -16.42 -9.77 5.36
CA GLU A 107 -16.98 -9.40 6.67
C GLU A 107 -18.43 -8.89 6.51
N GLN A 108 -19.37 -9.82 6.38
CA GLN A 108 -20.82 -9.66 6.54
C GLN A 108 -21.37 -10.68 7.55
#